data_AF-A0A1I0W7X1-F1
#
_entry.id   AF-A0A1I0W7X1-F1
#
_cell.length_a   1.000
_cell.length_b   1.000
_cell.length_c   1.000
_cell.angle_alpha   90.00
_cell.angle_beta   90.00
_cell.angle_gamma   90.00
#
_symmetry.space_group_name_H-M   'P 1'
#
loop_
_entity.id
_entity.type
_entity.pdbx_description
1 polymer ?
#
loop_
_entity_poly.entity_id
_entity_poly.type
_entity_poly.pdbx_seq_one_letter_code
_entity_poly.pdbx_strand_id
1 'polypeptide(L)' 'MPTEIDWKKAPTGARWWAMDADRDAHWYMAPDFIARTNFWMVEERPAPSFGYEGDWDVSLVERPA' A
#
# COMPACT_ATOMS: atom_id res chain seq x y z
N MET A 1 -18.66 -4.51 2.33
CA MET A 1 -18.47 -5.70 1.47
C MET A 1 -17.42 -5.34 0.45
N PRO A 2 -16.40 -6.20 0.27
CA PRO A 2 -15.00 -5.79 0.31
C PRO A 2 -14.72 -4.72 -0.74
N THR A 3 -14.10 -3.63 -0.32
CA THR A 3 -13.41 -2.72 -1.22
C THR A 3 -12.27 -3.50 -1.84
N GLU A 4 -12.59 -4.16 -2.96
CA GLU A 4 -11.68 -4.96 -3.74
C GLU A 4 -10.70 -4.00 -4.39
N ILE A 5 -9.57 -3.82 -3.71
CA ILE A 5 -8.47 -2.99 -4.18
C ILE A 5 -8.12 -3.43 -5.60
N ASP A 6 -8.29 -2.52 -6.56
CA ASP A 6 -7.98 -2.79 -7.96
C ASP A 6 -6.47 -2.73 -8.16
N TRP A 7 -5.81 -3.86 -7.93
CA TRP A 7 -4.37 -4.03 -8.10
C TRP A 7 -3.89 -3.79 -9.54
N LYS A 8 -4.79 -3.69 -10.54
CA LYS A 8 -4.40 -3.27 -11.89
C LYS A 8 -3.99 -1.79 -11.96
N LYS A 9 -4.42 -0.98 -10.99
CA LYS A 9 -4.00 0.43 -10.84
C LYS A 9 -2.73 0.59 -10.02
N ALA A 10 -2.25 -0.47 -9.38
CA ALA A 10 -1.06 -0.43 -8.57
C ALA A 10 0.20 -0.31 -9.46
N PRO A 11 1.18 0.52 -9.09
CA PRO A 11 2.44 0.60 -9.82
C PRO A 11 3.19 -0.75 -9.77
N THR A 12 4.06 -0.97 -10.76
CA THR A 12 4.92 -2.16 -10.80
C THR A 12 5.80 -2.21 -9.56
N GLY A 13 5.69 -3.28 -8.76
CA GLY A 13 6.43 -3.43 -7.50
C GLY A 13 5.65 -3.04 -6.24
N ALA A 14 4.44 -2.49 -6.37
CA ALA A 14 3.54 -2.31 -5.23
C ALA A 14 3.23 -3.66 -4.59
N ARG A 15 3.49 -3.76 -3.29
CA ARG A 15 3.31 -4.97 -2.48
C ARG A 15 2.17 -4.83 -1.48
N TRP A 16 1.95 -3.65 -0.94
CA TRP A 16 0.84 -3.39 -0.04
C TRP A 16 0.05 -2.15 -0.43
N TRP A 17 -1.18 -2.08 0.06
CA TRP A 17 -2.03 -0.90 0.05
C TRP A 17 -2.51 -0.66 1.47
N ALA A 18 -2.54 0.59 1.93
CA ALA A 18 -3.17 0.95 3.19
C ALA A 18 -3.67 2.40 3.12
N MET A 19 -4.48 2.77 4.11
CA MET A 19 -4.97 4.11 4.36
C MET A 19 -4.35 4.66 5.64
N ASP A 20 -4.01 5.94 5.64
CA ASP A 20 -3.52 6.64 6.83
C ASP A 20 -4.66 7.25 7.66
N ALA A 21 -4.30 7.91 8.77
CA ALA A 21 -5.25 8.55 9.67
C ALA A 21 -6.01 9.72 9.03
N ASP A 22 -5.45 10.32 7.97
CA ASP A 22 -6.04 11.43 7.22
C ASP A 22 -7.00 10.94 6.11
N ARG A 23 -7.19 9.62 5.99
CA ARG A 23 -8.01 8.94 4.97
C ARG A 23 -7.40 8.94 3.57
N ASP A 24 -6.12 9.26 3.46
CA ASP A 24 -5.38 9.12 2.21
C ASP A 24 -4.89 7.69 2.05
N ALA A 25 -5.00 7.16 0.84
CA ALA A 25 -4.62 5.79 0.52
C ALA A 25 -3.30 5.76 -0.24
N HIS A 26 -2.49 4.75 0.03
CA HIS A 26 -1.13 4.64 -0.47
C HIS A 26 -0.79 3.23 -0.93
N TRP A 27 0.03 3.15 -1.98
CA TRP A 27 0.76 1.95 -2.38
C TRP A 27 2.12 1.94 -1.71
N TYR A 28 2.43 0.83 -1.06
CA TYR A 28 3.72 0.55 -0.45
C TYR A 28 4.47 -0.45 -1.31
N MET A 29 5.63 -0.04 -1.82
CA MET A 29 6.46 -0.85 -2.71
C MET A 29 7.20 -1.95 -1.94
N ALA A 30 7.48 -3.08 -2.58
CA ALA A 30 8.41 -4.03 -2.01
C ALA A 30 9.76 -3.32 -1.80
N PRO A 31 10.38 -3.46 -0.63
CA PRO A 31 11.64 -2.78 -0.39
C PRO A 31 12.73 -3.33 -1.30
N ASP A 32 13.52 -2.42 -1.88
CA ASP A 32 14.71 -2.79 -2.63
C ASP A 32 15.84 -3.09 -1.63
N PHE A 33 16.33 -4.34 -1.64
CA PHE A 33 17.41 -4.74 -0.75
C PHE A 33 18.73 -4.15 -1.24
N ILE A 34 19.08 -2.98 -0.71
CA ILE A 34 20.43 -2.43 -0.85
C ILE A 34 21.28 -3.04 0.27
N ALA A 35 22.13 -4.01 -0.08
CA ALA A 35 22.97 -4.80 0.84
C ALA A 35 23.93 -4.00 1.75
N ARG A 36 23.92 -2.66 1.69
CA ARG A 36 24.83 -1.75 2.41
C ARG A 36 24.12 -0.66 3.22
N THR A 37 22.80 -0.73 3.42
CA THR A 37 22.08 0.21 4.30
C THR A 37 21.59 -0.46 5.58
N ASN A 38 21.76 0.22 6.72
CA ASN A 38 21.26 -0.24 8.03
C ASN A 38 19.81 0.18 8.29
N PHE A 39 19.13 0.74 7.29
CA PHE A 39 17.73 1.14 7.36
C PHE A 39 17.01 0.64 6.11
N TRP A 40 15.72 0.36 6.29
CA TRP A 40 14.80 -0.09 5.25
C TRP A 40 13.71 0.94 5.11
N MET A 41 13.50 1.42 3.89
CA MET A 41 12.43 2.35 3.56
C MET A 41 11.59 1.72 2.47
N VAL A 42 10.28 1.75 2.64
CA VAL A 42 9.35 1.42 1.58
C VAL A 42 9.02 2.71 0.87
N GLU A 43 9.12 2.71 -0.46
CA GLU A 43 8.58 3.81 -1.26
C GLU A 43 7.05 3.82 -1.11
N GLU A 44 6.51 4.98 -0.77
CA GLU A 44 5.08 5.25 -0.68
C GLU A 44 4.64 6.03 -1.90
N ARG A 45 3.53 5.62 -2.52
CA ARG A 45 2.94 6.31 -3.67
C ARG A 45 1.44 6.49 -3.46
N PRO A 46 0.85 7.64 -3.84
CA PRO A 46 -0.59 7.85 -3.72
C PRO A 46 -1.39 6.77 -4.45
N ALA A 47 -2.45 6.30 -3.79
CA ALA A 47 -3.39 5.31 -4.31
C ALA A 47 -4.83 5.84 -4.26
N PRO A 48 -5.71 5.34 -5.13
CA PRO A 48 -7.14 5.54 -4.92
C PRO A 48 -7.58 4.91 -3.59
N SER A 49 -8.53 5.55 -2.90
CA SER A 49 -9.12 5.00 -1.67
C SER A 49 -10.01 3.78 -1.90
N PHE A 50 -10.38 3.53 -3.16
CA PHE A 50 -11.33 2.49 -3.59
C PHE A 50 -12.69 2.54 -2.88
N GLY A 51 -13.01 3.65 -2.19
CA GLY A 51 -14.20 3.75 -1.35
C GLY A 51 -14.08 3.00 -0.03
N TYR A 52 -12.87 2.80 0.50
CA TYR A 52 -12.65 2.12 1.78
C TYR A 52 -13.15 3.01 2.92
N GLU A 53 -14.16 2.54 3.64
CA GLU A 53 -14.78 3.24 4.79
C GLU A 53 -14.41 2.62 6.14
N GLY A 54 -13.56 1.58 6.15
CA GLY A 54 -13.15 0.88 7.37
C GLY A 54 -12.21 1.69 8.25
N ASP A 55 -11.73 1.08 9.34
CA ASP A 55 -10.71 1.67 10.19
C ASP A 55 -9.35 1.66 9.45
N TRP A 56 -8.64 2.79 9.51
CA TRP A 56 -7.37 2.98 8.80
C TRP A 56 -6.28 2.10 9.42
N ASP A 57 -6.30 1.89 10.74
CA ASP A 57 -5.29 1.12 11.48
C ASP A 57 -5.25 -0.37 11.08
N VAL A 58 -6.34 -0.86 10.50
CA VAL A 58 -6.48 -2.25 10.01
C VAL A 58 -6.60 -2.35 8.49
N SER A 59 -6.31 -1.27 7.77
CA SER A 59 -6.52 -1.17 6.32
C SER A 59 -5.43 -1.83 5.46
N LEU A 60 -4.35 -2.33 6.07
CA LEU A 60 -3.22 -2.93 5.36
C LEU A 60 -3.63 -4.19 4.61
N VAL A 61 -3.54 -4.15 3.28
CA VAL A 61 -3.81 -5.29 2.40
C VAL A 61 -2.59 -5.59 1.54
N GLU A 62 -2.17 -6.86 1.53
CA GLU A 62 -1.09 -7.35 0.69
C GLU A 62 -1.59 -7.73 -0.71
N ARG A 63 -0.77 -7.47 -1.73
CA ARG A 63 -1.05 -7.85 -3.11
C ARG A 63 -1.14 -9.37 -3.26
N PRO A 64 -2.25 -9.90 -3.81
CA PRO A 64 -2.36 -11.32 -4.16
C PRO A 64 -1.26 -11.77 -5.14
N ALA A 65 -0.84 -13.03 -5.01
CA ALA A 65 0.16 -13.67 -5.88
C ALA A 65 -0.36 -13.91 -7.31
#